data_AF-A0A7S0YWG4-F1
#
_entry.id   AF-A0A7S0YWG4-F1
#
_cell.length_a   1.000
_cell.length_b   1.000
_cell.length_c   1.000
_cell.angle_alpha   90.00
_cell.angle_beta   90.00
_cell.angle_gamma   90.00
#
_symmetry.space_group_name_H-M   'P 1'
#
loop_
_entity.id
_entity.type
_entity.pdbx_description
1 polymer ?
#
loop_
_entity_poly.entity_id
_entity_poly.type
_entity_poly.pdbx_seq_one_letter_code
_entity_poly.pdbx_strand_id
1 'polypeptide(L)'
;GGCEVGCYFCNDVVAPTDSSKNRTLDQQCTTTRPGLSAIASALSVELLVSLLHHPLGAAAPADLGGQVGDDTGSDLGLVPHQVRGFLANFSNVLIHGRPFEGCTACSDKVITAYREGGWAFLMRAFNEPGYLEELS
;
A
#
# COMPACT_ATOMS: atom_id res chain seq x y z
N GLY A 1 14.28 0.04 13.81
CA GLY A 1 14.10 1.45 14.19
C GLY A 1 13.58 2.31 13.05
N GLY A 2 12.80 1.77 12.12
CA GLY A 2 11.94 2.56 11.23
C GLY A 2 10.48 2.36 11.68
N CYS A 3 9.63 3.37 11.49
CA CYS A 3 8.20 3.22 11.72
C CYS A 3 7.65 2.14 10.79
N GLU A 4 7.04 1.11 11.36
CA GLU A 4 6.46 0.02 10.60
C GLU A 4 5.19 0.53 9.89
N VAL A 5 5.14 0.37 8.57
CA VAL A 5 4.03 0.82 7.72
C VAL A 5 3.21 -0.37 7.24
N GLY A 6 1.90 -0.22 7.18
CA GLY A 6 1.00 -1.29 6.74
C GLY A 6 1.07 -1.51 5.23
N CYS A 7 0.90 -2.76 4.77
CA CYS A 7 0.79 -3.01 3.33
C CYS A 7 -0.56 -2.52 2.76
N TYR A 8 -0.74 -2.68 1.44
CA TYR A 8 -1.99 -2.36 0.75
C TYR A 8 -3.23 -2.98 1.44
N PHE A 9 -3.12 -4.23 1.90
CA PHE A 9 -4.22 -4.97 2.52
C PHE A 9 -4.46 -4.64 4.00
N CYS A 10 -3.57 -3.92 4.69
CA CYS A 10 -3.77 -3.59 6.11
C CYS A 10 -4.93 -2.61 6.35
N ASN A 11 -5.25 -1.80 5.34
CA ASN A 11 -6.30 -0.78 5.43
C ASN A 11 -7.44 -1.05 4.44
N ASP A 12 -7.45 -2.22 3.79
CA ASP A 12 -8.58 -2.65 2.98
C ASP A 12 -9.65 -3.22 3.92
N VAL A 13 -10.90 -2.73 3.76
CA VAL A 13 -12.03 -3.05 4.64
C VAL A 13 -12.56 -4.46 4.36
N VAL A 14 -12.02 -5.16 3.36
CA VAL A 14 -12.44 -6.52 3.00
C VAL A 14 -11.25 -7.30 2.42
N ALA A 15 -11.09 -8.56 2.84
CA ALA A 15 -10.16 -9.50 2.24
C ALA A 15 -10.36 -9.62 0.72
N PRO A 16 -9.33 -10.01 -0.06
CA PRO A 16 -9.41 -10.14 -1.51
C PRO A 16 -10.46 -11.19 -1.90
N THR A 17 -11.69 -10.73 -2.07
CA THR A 17 -12.85 -11.50 -2.51
C THR A 17 -13.20 -11.09 -3.94
N ASP A 18 -14.04 -11.89 -4.61
CA ASP A 18 -14.47 -11.70 -6.01
C ASP A 18 -14.80 -10.21 -6.31
N SER A 19 -14.01 -9.62 -7.21
CA SER A 19 -13.92 -8.17 -7.48
C SER A 19 -15.08 -7.63 -8.33
N SER A 20 -16.31 -8.11 -8.11
CA SER A 20 -17.46 -7.83 -8.98
C SER A 20 -18.60 -7.06 -8.31
N LYS A 21 -18.52 -6.74 -7.01
CA LYS A 21 -19.57 -5.98 -6.30
C LYS A 21 -19.00 -4.77 -5.53
N ASN A 22 -19.43 -3.57 -5.95
CA ASN A 22 -19.38 -2.29 -5.22
C ASN A 22 -18.04 -1.58 -4.97
N ARG A 23 -17.07 -1.64 -5.88
CA ARG A 23 -15.91 -0.72 -5.86
C ARG A 23 -15.62 -0.17 -7.26
N THR A 24 -14.87 0.91 -7.39
CA THR A 24 -14.26 1.34 -8.67
C THR A 24 -12.73 1.43 -8.57
N LEU A 25 -12.20 1.56 -7.35
CA LEU A 25 -10.77 1.47 -7.07
C LEU A 25 -10.36 0.00 -7.02
N ASP A 26 -9.45 -0.38 -7.92
CA ASP A 26 -8.92 -1.75 -8.12
C ASP A 26 -9.97 -2.82 -8.48
N GLN A 27 -11.09 -2.43 -9.10
CA GLN A 27 -11.89 -3.41 -9.84
C GLN A 27 -11.29 -3.62 -11.22
N GLN A 28 -11.26 -4.89 -11.61
CA GLN A 28 -11.12 -5.27 -13.01
C GLN A 28 -12.24 -4.60 -13.83
N CYS A 29 -11.92 -4.14 -15.04
CA CYS A 29 -12.88 -3.55 -15.97
C CYS A 29 -13.44 -2.15 -15.60
N THR A 30 -12.72 -1.36 -14.80
CA THR A 30 -13.11 0.04 -14.54
C THR A 30 -12.67 0.99 -15.66
N THR A 31 -13.59 1.79 -16.19
CA THR A 31 -13.24 2.93 -17.05
C THR A 31 -12.71 4.09 -16.20
N THR A 32 -11.43 4.43 -16.34
CA THR A 32 -10.81 5.55 -15.61
C THR A 32 -10.76 6.83 -16.44
N ARG A 33 -10.78 8.00 -15.79
CA ARG A 33 -10.50 9.28 -16.47
C ARG A 33 -9.11 9.20 -17.14
N PRO A 34 -8.95 9.59 -18.42
CA PRO A 34 -7.70 9.36 -19.16
C PRO A 34 -6.43 9.94 -18.51
N GLY A 35 -6.53 11.06 -17.79
CA GLY A 35 -5.39 11.67 -17.10
C GLY A 35 -4.95 10.97 -15.80
N LEU A 36 -5.75 10.04 -15.26
CA LEU A 36 -5.47 9.42 -13.96
C LEU A 36 -4.21 8.56 -13.99
N SER A 37 -4.03 7.75 -15.04
CA SER A 37 -2.88 6.85 -15.16
C SER A 37 -1.56 7.62 -15.23
N ALA A 38 -1.51 8.73 -15.98
CA ALA A 38 -0.32 9.57 -16.09
C ALA A 38 0.06 10.18 -14.74
N ILE A 39 -0.90 10.71 -14.00
CA ILE A 39 -0.67 11.31 -12.67
C ILE A 39 -0.19 10.25 -11.67
N ALA A 40 -0.87 9.09 -11.62
CA ALA A 40 -0.49 8.00 -10.72
C ALA A 40 0.92 7.46 -11.04
N SER A 41 1.25 7.34 -12.32
CA SER A 41 2.58 6.88 -12.76
C SER A 41 3.67 7.87 -12.37
N ALA A 42 3.45 9.16 -12.61
CA ALA A 42 4.40 10.21 -12.23
C ALA A 42 4.64 10.23 -10.71
N LEU A 43 3.58 10.21 -9.90
CA LEU A 43 3.70 10.18 -8.44
C LEU A 43 4.43 8.93 -7.94
N SER A 44 4.17 7.76 -8.54
CA SER A 44 4.83 6.50 -8.15
C SER A 44 6.34 6.54 -8.45
N VAL A 45 6.74 7.08 -9.61
CA VAL A 45 8.14 7.20 -9.99
C VAL A 45 8.86 8.22 -9.11
N GLU A 46 8.26 9.39 -8.88
CA GLU A 46 8.86 10.40 -7.99
C GLU A 46 9.02 9.89 -6.56
N LEU A 47 8.03 9.16 -6.03
CA LEU A 47 8.14 8.53 -4.72
C LEU A 47 9.28 7.51 -4.66
N LEU A 48 9.44 6.70 -5.70
CA LEU A 48 10.54 5.74 -5.79
C LEU A 48 11.90 6.45 -5.81
N VAL A 49 12.05 7.51 -6.60
CA VAL A 49 13.29 8.28 -6.69
C VAL A 49 13.61 8.94 -5.35
N SER A 50 12.63 9.57 -4.69
CA SER A 50 12.79 10.16 -3.35
C SER A 50 13.19 9.12 -2.30
N LEU A 51 12.57 7.94 -2.32
CA LEU A 51 12.91 6.85 -1.40
C LEU A 51 14.34 6.33 -1.60
N LEU A 52 14.79 6.21 -2.86
CA LEU A 52 16.15 5.74 -3.17
C LEU A 52 17.24 6.76 -2.80
N HIS A 53 16.93 8.06 -2.83
CA HIS A 53 17.86 9.12 -2.44
C HIS A 53 17.83 9.43 -0.94
N HIS A 54 16.77 9.05 -0.24
CA HIS A 54 16.67 9.27 1.20
C HIS A 54 17.79 8.48 1.93
N PRO A 55 18.52 9.08 2.89
CA PRO A 55 19.66 8.43 3.57
C PRO A 55 19.29 7.14 4.32
N LEU A 56 18.04 7.03 4.77
CA LEU A 56 17.49 5.82 5.40
C LEU A 56 16.89 4.82 4.40
N GLY A 57 16.81 5.14 3.11
CA GLY A 57 16.24 4.28 2.07
C GLY A 57 14.85 3.76 2.44
N ALA A 58 14.66 2.43 2.35
CA ALA A 58 13.41 1.77 2.74
C ALA A 58 13.01 1.95 4.22
N ALA A 59 13.91 2.43 5.08
CA ALA A 59 13.62 2.74 6.48
C ALA A 59 13.29 4.23 6.71
N ALA A 60 13.11 5.02 5.65
CA ALA A 60 12.64 6.40 5.74
C ALA A 60 11.31 6.49 6.50
N PRO A 61 11.13 7.51 7.37
CA PRO A 61 9.85 7.74 8.01
C PRO A 61 8.80 8.12 6.97
N ALA A 62 7.55 7.75 7.25
CA ALA A 62 6.42 8.07 6.39
C ALA A 62 5.91 9.49 6.67
N ASP A 63 6.19 10.40 5.75
CA ASP A 63 5.79 11.80 5.90
C ASP A 63 4.28 11.99 5.70
N LEU A 64 3.67 12.76 6.60
CA LEU A 64 2.24 13.12 6.57
C LEU A 64 1.97 14.54 6.03
N GLY A 65 3.04 15.26 5.71
CA GLY A 65 3.00 16.67 5.28
C GLY A 65 4.11 17.47 5.96
N GLY A 66 4.44 18.60 5.36
CA GLY A 66 5.54 19.47 5.79
C GLY A 66 5.92 20.42 4.67
N GLN A 67 6.64 21.50 5.00
CA GLN A 67 7.30 22.28 3.95
C GLN A 67 8.48 21.46 3.41
N VAL A 68 8.64 21.44 2.08
CA VAL A 68 9.85 20.88 1.45
C VAL A 68 11.05 21.70 1.94
N GLY A 69 11.94 21.09 2.72
CA GLY A 69 13.03 21.78 3.43
C GLY A 69 13.59 20.99 4.61
N ASP A 70 14.44 21.63 5.42
CA ASP A 70 15.39 21.07 6.42
C ASP A 70 14.91 19.91 7.32
N ASP A 71 13.60 19.70 7.49
CA ASP A 71 13.02 18.66 8.37
C ASP A 71 12.67 17.34 7.65
N THR A 72 12.72 17.26 6.30
CA THR A 72 12.29 16.03 5.57
C THR A 72 13.38 14.98 5.43
N GLY A 73 14.63 15.29 5.80
CA GLY A 73 15.76 14.35 5.74
C GLY A 73 16.17 13.89 4.32
N SER A 74 15.49 14.36 3.28
CA SER A 74 15.76 14.07 1.86
C SER A 74 15.74 15.35 1.02
N ASP A 75 16.75 15.51 0.17
CA ASP A 75 16.91 16.62 -0.77
C ASP A 75 15.79 16.68 -1.83
N LEU A 76 15.09 15.56 -2.03
CA LEU A 76 13.98 15.43 -2.99
C LEU A 76 12.60 15.66 -2.34
N GLY A 77 12.57 16.05 -1.06
CA GLY A 77 11.36 16.36 -0.32
C GLY A 77 10.76 15.15 0.40
N LEU A 78 9.43 15.11 0.45
CA LEU A 78 8.68 14.16 1.29
C LEU A 78 8.73 12.72 0.76
N VAL A 79 8.73 11.76 1.67
CA VAL A 79 8.59 10.32 1.41
C VAL A 79 7.29 9.81 2.09
N PRO A 80 6.11 10.06 1.49
CA PRO A 80 4.85 9.58 2.04
C PRO A 80 4.68 8.07 1.91
N HIS A 81 4.01 7.46 2.89
CA HIS A 81 3.62 6.05 2.81
C HIS A 81 2.55 5.80 1.72
N GLN A 82 1.49 6.61 1.68
CA GLN A 82 0.44 6.50 0.66
C GLN A 82 0.02 7.87 0.16
N VAL A 83 -0.24 7.97 -1.15
CA VAL A 83 -0.76 9.17 -1.81
C VAL A 83 -2.11 8.85 -2.44
N ARG A 84 -3.17 9.51 -2.00
CA ARG A 84 -4.52 9.37 -2.57
C ARG A 84 -4.93 10.62 -3.31
N GLY A 85 -4.98 10.51 -4.64
CA GLY A 85 -5.39 11.60 -5.53
C GLY A 85 -6.88 11.59 -5.85
N PHE A 86 -7.48 12.79 -5.89
CA PHE A 86 -8.89 13.02 -6.22
C PHE A 86 -8.98 14.04 -7.35
N LEU A 87 -9.27 13.56 -8.57
CA LEU A 87 -9.33 14.45 -9.75
C LEU A 87 -10.61 15.31 -9.81
N ALA A 88 -11.62 15.04 -8.99
CA ALA A 88 -12.86 15.81 -8.98
C ALA A 88 -12.67 17.19 -8.33
N ASN A 89 -11.84 17.26 -7.30
CA ASN A 89 -11.49 18.46 -6.55
C ASN A 89 -10.00 18.82 -6.63
N PHE A 90 -9.25 18.15 -7.53
CA PHE A 90 -7.83 18.39 -7.80
C PHE A 90 -6.96 18.39 -6.55
N SER A 91 -7.16 17.42 -5.66
CA SER A 91 -6.43 17.32 -4.39
C SER A 91 -5.70 15.99 -4.23
N ASN A 92 -4.65 16.01 -3.41
CA ASN A 92 -3.92 14.83 -2.97
C ASN A 92 -3.93 14.80 -1.44
N VAL A 93 -4.09 13.60 -0.88
CA VAL A 93 -4.04 13.36 0.57
C VAL A 93 -2.93 12.35 0.85
N LEU A 94 -2.04 12.69 1.78
CA LEU A 94 -1.01 11.78 2.28
C LEU A 94 -1.59 10.98 3.44
N ILE A 95 -1.37 9.66 3.44
CA ILE A 95 -1.94 8.75 4.44
C ILE A 95 -0.84 7.88 5.02
N HIS A 96 -0.83 7.74 6.34
CA HIS A 96 0.00 6.79 7.06
C HIS A 96 -0.85 5.60 7.50
N GLY A 97 -0.86 4.53 6.71
CA GLY A 97 -1.43 3.24 7.10
C GLY A 97 -0.57 2.53 8.14
N ARG A 98 -1.17 2.06 9.24
CA ARG A 98 -0.48 1.23 10.23
C ARG A 98 -0.58 -0.25 9.84
N PRO A 99 0.40 -1.09 10.23
CA PRO A 99 0.24 -2.53 10.17
C PRO A 99 -1.00 -2.98 10.95
N PHE A 100 -1.68 -3.99 10.43
CA PHE A 100 -2.83 -4.61 11.08
C PHE A 100 -2.50 -6.05 11.42
N GLU A 101 -2.68 -6.45 12.68
CA GLU A 101 -2.39 -7.81 13.15
C GLU A 101 -3.21 -8.86 12.39
N GLY A 102 -4.46 -8.56 12.05
CA GLY A 102 -5.35 -9.42 11.26
C GLY A 102 -5.21 -9.24 9.74
N CYS A 103 -4.08 -8.72 9.25
CA CYS A 103 -3.89 -8.53 7.82
C CYS A 103 -3.76 -9.88 7.10
N THR A 104 -4.58 -10.11 6.08
CA THR A 104 -4.56 -11.34 5.25
C THR A 104 -3.33 -11.49 4.36
N ALA A 105 -2.45 -10.49 4.33
CA ALA A 105 -1.21 -10.47 3.56
C ALA A 105 0.07 -10.40 4.40
N CYS A 106 0.23 -9.38 5.26
CA CYS A 106 1.49 -9.13 5.97
C CYS A 106 1.45 -9.43 7.47
N SER A 107 0.40 -10.06 8.00
CA SER A 107 0.39 -10.49 9.41
C SER A 107 1.45 -11.56 9.65
N ASP A 108 1.97 -11.62 10.89
CA ASP A 108 2.96 -12.63 11.28
C ASP A 108 2.43 -14.05 11.08
N LYS A 109 1.13 -14.27 11.31
CA LYS A 109 0.47 -15.57 11.09
C LYS A 109 0.55 -15.99 9.62
N VAL A 110 0.22 -15.08 8.70
CA VAL A 110 0.27 -15.33 7.25
C VAL A 110 1.70 -15.55 6.78
N ILE A 111 2.65 -14.70 7.21
CA ILE A 111 4.07 -14.82 6.85
C ILE A 111 4.65 -16.15 7.34
N THR A 112 4.33 -16.55 8.58
CA THR A 112 4.81 -17.81 9.16
C THR A 112 4.23 -19.00 8.41
N ALA A 113 2.91 -19.01 8.17
CA ALA A 113 2.25 -20.07 7.42
C ALA A 113 2.78 -20.21 5.99
N TYR A 114 3.11 -19.10 5.32
CA TYR A 114 3.76 -19.13 4.02
C TYR A 114 5.18 -19.71 4.08
N ARG A 115 6.00 -19.30 5.06
CA ARG A 115 7.37 -19.79 5.21
C ARG A 115 7.43 -21.29 5.50
N GLU A 116 6.47 -21.81 6.26
CA GLU A 116 6.40 -23.22 6.62
C GLU A 116 5.70 -24.07 5.56
N GLY A 117 4.59 -23.58 5.00
CA GLY A 117 3.74 -24.32 4.06
C GLY A 117 4.06 -24.12 2.58
N GLY A 118 4.82 -23.07 2.23
CA GLY A 118 5.26 -22.76 0.88
C GLY A 118 4.14 -22.83 -0.17
N TRP A 119 4.33 -23.67 -1.18
CA TRP A 119 3.36 -23.85 -2.27
C TRP A 119 2.02 -24.42 -1.81
N ALA A 120 2.01 -25.32 -0.82
CA ALA A 120 0.77 -25.90 -0.31
C ALA A 120 -0.11 -24.83 0.35
N PHE A 121 0.51 -23.94 1.13
CA PHE A 121 -0.17 -22.77 1.68
C PHE A 121 -0.79 -21.90 0.58
N LEU A 122 -0.03 -21.58 -0.48
CA LEU A 122 -0.52 -20.77 -1.60
C LEU A 122 -1.74 -21.41 -2.29
N MET A 123 -1.69 -22.72 -2.53
CA MET A 123 -2.82 -23.42 -3.14
C MET A 123 -4.08 -23.35 -2.28
N ARG A 124 -3.95 -23.44 -0.95
CA ARG A 124 -5.08 -23.24 -0.03
C ARG A 124 -5.58 -21.80 -0.09
N ALA A 125 -4.67 -20.82 0.00
CA ALA A 125 -5.02 -19.39 -0.11
C ALA A 125 -5.76 -19.03 -1.40
N PHE A 126 -5.44 -19.67 -2.52
CA PHE A 126 -6.11 -19.40 -3.80
C PHE A 126 -7.44 -20.14 -3.97
N ASN A 127 -7.59 -21.33 -3.38
CA ASN A 127 -8.73 -22.21 -3.68
C ASN A 127 -9.72 -22.38 -2.52
N GLU A 128 -9.38 -21.95 -1.31
CA GLU A 128 -10.23 -21.99 -0.12
C GLU A 128 -10.66 -20.56 0.28
N PRO A 129 -11.84 -20.09 -0.16
CA PRO A 129 -12.36 -18.79 0.26
C PRO A 129 -12.50 -18.75 1.79
N GLY A 130 -12.03 -17.66 2.43
CA GLY A 130 -12.07 -17.52 3.89
C GLY A 130 -10.82 -18.02 4.61
N TYR A 131 -9.94 -18.79 3.94
CA TYR A 131 -8.77 -19.38 4.60
C TYR A 131 -7.81 -18.32 5.15
N LEU A 132 -7.58 -17.23 4.41
CA LEU A 132 -6.68 -16.17 4.85
C LEU A 132 -7.29 -15.36 5.99
N GLU A 133 -8.60 -15.14 5.98
CA GLU A 133 -9.35 -14.46 7.03
C GLU A 133 -9.37 -15.25 8.35
N GLU A 134 -9.57 -16.56 8.27
CA GLU A 134 -9.51 -17.47 9.43
C GLU A 134 -8.10 -17.57 10.01
N LEU A 135 -7.09 -17.53 9.15
CA LEU A 135 -5.69 -17.59 9.57
C LEU A 135 -5.22 -16.30 10.22
N SER A 136 -5.65 -15.15 9.70
CA SER A 136 -5.17 -13.82 10.11
C SER A 136 -5.57 -13.40 11.52
#